data_AF-A0A9D8L098-F1
#
_entry.id   AF-A0A9D8L098-F1
#
_cell.length_a   1.000
_cell.length_b   1.000
_cell.length_c   1.000
_cell.angle_alpha   90.00
_cell.angle_beta   90.00
_cell.angle_gamma   90.00
#
_symmetry.space_group_name_H-M   'P 1'
#
loop_
_entity.id
_entity.type
_entity.pdbx_description
1 polymer ?
#
loop_
_entity_poly.entity_id
_entity_poly.type
_entity_poly.pdbx_seq_one_letter_code
_entity_poly.pdbx_strand_id
1 'polypeptide(L)'
;LTIVNGVPTAEIIASQCFAAGIRSYSSAVFSFLPEFALGYYCAVRDGDRAEVDRLLDAFYVPVTGIRGRKRGYAVSIVKAGLRLAGRDVGPVRPPLVELAPRDSDELGTLIAWAKDYLARRARGESEAAE
;
A
#
# COMPACT_ATOMS: atom_id res chain seq x y z
N LEU A 1 6.65 -8.24 25.39
CA LEU A 1 5.61 -8.76 24.49
C LEU A 1 5.68 -7.99 23.19
N THR A 2 5.78 -8.65 22.04
CA THR A 2 5.72 -7.98 20.73
C THR A 2 4.28 -7.91 20.28
N ILE A 3 3.75 -6.70 20.09
CA ILE A 3 2.39 -6.46 19.60
C ILE A 3 2.49 -5.99 18.15
N VAL A 4 1.68 -6.57 17.26
CA VAL A 4 1.68 -6.27 15.82
C VAL A 4 0.29 -5.81 15.40
N ASN A 5 0.19 -4.70 14.68
CA ASN A 5 -1.05 -4.26 14.06
C ASN A 5 -1.35 -5.10 12.80
N GLY A 6 -2.44 -5.86 12.85
CA GLY A 6 -2.84 -6.80 11.79
C GLY A 6 -4.11 -6.42 11.03
N VAL A 7 -4.60 -5.18 11.14
CA VAL A 7 -5.80 -4.78 10.40
C VAL A 7 -5.53 -4.81 8.89
N PRO A 8 -6.51 -5.14 8.03
CA PRO A 8 -6.32 -5.06 6.59
C PRO A 8 -5.92 -3.63 6.19
N THR A 9 -4.80 -3.48 5.47
CA THR A 9 -4.14 -2.19 5.20
C THR A 9 -3.86 -1.44 6.50
N ALA A 10 -2.98 -2.03 7.31
CA ALA A 10 -2.58 -1.54 8.62
C ALA A 10 -1.95 -0.15 8.59
N GLU A 11 -1.50 0.28 7.40
CA GLU A 11 -0.97 1.60 7.12
C GLU A 11 -1.92 2.74 7.55
N ILE A 12 -3.25 2.56 7.42
CA ILE A 12 -4.25 3.59 7.75
C ILE A 12 -4.18 4.05 9.22
N ILE A 13 -3.87 3.13 10.14
CA ILE A 13 -3.79 3.43 11.58
C ILE A 13 -2.37 3.35 12.12
N ALA A 14 -1.36 3.23 11.25
CA ALA A 14 0.02 3.00 11.65
C ALA A 14 0.55 4.12 12.57
N SER A 15 0.30 5.39 12.23
CA SER A 15 0.70 6.53 13.06
C SER A 15 0.05 6.51 14.45
N GLN A 16 -1.21 6.10 14.55
CA GLN A 16 -1.92 5.97 15.82
C GLN A 16 -1.38 4.80 16.64
N CYS A 17 -1.13 3.66 16.01
CA CYS A 17 -0.49 2.50 16.65
C CYS A 17 0.91 2.83 17.16
N PHE A 18 1.71 3.55 16.38
CA PHE A 18 3.06 3.98 16.79
C PHE A 18 3.00 4.93 17.99
N ALA A 19 2.07 5.89 18.00
CA ALA A 19 1.83 6.76 19.15
C ALA A 19 1.41 5.97 20.41
N ALA A 20 0.70 4.86 20.23
CA ALA A 20 0.32 3.92 21.30
C ALA A 20 1.42 2.90 21.67
N GLY A 21 2.62 3.00 21.09
CA GLY A 21 3.76 2.11 21.38
C GLY A 21 3.80 0.81 20.57
N ILE A 22 2.88 0.59 19.64
CA ILE A 22 2.85 -0.56 18.73
C ILE A 22 3.65 -0.19 17.46
N ARG A 23 4.90 -0.68 17.37
CA ARG A 23 5.86 -0.26 16.34
C ARG A 23 5.97 -1.19 15.12
N SER A 24 5.08 -2.16 14.99
CA SER A 24 5.09 -3.10 13.86
C SER A 24 3.69 -3.37 13.33
N TYR A 25 3.59 -3.62 12.04
CA TYR A 25 2.33 -3.93 11.37
C TYR A 25 2.55 -4.84 10.14
N SER A 26 1.50 -5.52 9.68
CA SER A 26 1.54 -6.29 8.44
C SER A 26 1.21 -5.41 7.23
N SER A 27 2.11 -5.37 6.23
CA SER A 27 1.89 -4.65 4.98
C SER A 27 1.64 -5.61 3.82
N ALA A 28 0.45 -5.55 3.24
CA ALA A 28 0.12 -6.32 2.04
C ALA A 28 0.79 -5.73 0.78
N VAL A 29 0.97 -4.41 0.76
CA VAL A 29 1.61 -3.66 -0.33
C VAL A 29 3.08 -4.04 -0.47
N PHE A 30 3.75 -4.36 0.63
CA PHE A 30 5.13 -4.84 0.63
C PHE A 30 5.37 -6.04 -0.31
N SER A 31 4.36 -6.88 -0.56
CA SER A 31 4.50 -8.02 -1.48
C SER A 31 4.82 -7.62 -2.92
N PHE A 32 4.33 -6.46 -3.38
CA PHE A 32 4.48 -6.01 -4.77
C PHE A 32 5.15 -4.64 -4.94
N LEU A 33 5.27 -3.85 -3.86
CA LEU A 33 6.00 -2.57 -3.81
C LEU A 33 6.79 -2.46 -2.47
N PRO A 34 7.85 -3.25 -2.28
CA PRO A 34 8.56 -3.30 -1.00
C PRO A 34 9.26 -1.97 -0.65
N GLU A 35 9.90 -1.30 -1.59
CA GLU A 35 10.59 -0.03 -1.35
C GLU A 35 9.61 1.08 -0.95
N PHE A 36 8.44 1.11 -1.58
CA PHE A 36 7.37 2.06 -1.24
C PHE A 36 6.83 1.83 0.17
N ALA A 37 6.53 0.58 0.51
CA ALA A 37 6.03 0.23 1.83
C ALA A 37 7.07 0.51 2.94
N LEU A 38 8.36 0.31 2.66
CA LEU A 38 9.45 0.68 3.56
C LEU A 38 9.58 2.20 3.71
N GLY A 39 9.44 2.95 2.62
CA GLY A 39 9.41 4.42 2.66
C GLY A 39 8.31 4.94 3.58
N TYR A 40 7.09 4.41 3.45
CA TYR A 40 5.97 4.73 4.34
C TYR A 40 6.27 4.37 5.81
N TYR A 41 6.79 3.16 6.06
CA TYR A 41 7.17 2.74 7.41
C TYR A 41 8.19 3.69 8.04
N CYS A 42 9.22 4.10 7.30
CA CYS A 42 10.21 5.06 7.76
C CYS A 42 9.57 6.42 8.07
N ALA A 43 8.69 6.94 7.20
CA ALA A 43 7.98 8.20 7.44
C ALA A 43 7.15 8.15 8.74
N VAL A 44 6.41 7.06 8.98
CA VAL A 44 5.65 6.84 10.23
C VAL A 44 6.59 6.79 11.43
N ARG A 45 7.69 6.04 11.34
CA ARG A 45 8.67 5.88 12.42
C ARG A 45 9.35 7.19 12.78
N ASP A 46 9.71 7.98 11.78
CA ASP A 46 10.45 9.24 11.92
C ASP A 46 9.51 10.41 12.26
N GLY A 47 8.18 10.19 12.24
CA GLY A 47 7.17 11.17 12.60
C GLY A 47 6.88 12.21 11.52
N ASP A 48 7.25 11.93 10.27
CA ASP A 48 7.02 12.81 9.12
C ASP A 48 5.54 12.77 8.69
N ARG A 49 4.72 13.56 9.36
CA ARG A 49 3.27 13.59 9.14
C ARG A 49 2.90 14.02 7.72
N ALA A 50 3.63 14.98 7.16
CA ALA A 50 3.34 15.49 5.81
C ALA A 50 3.55 14.40 4.75
N GLU A 51 4.64 13.63 4.88
CA GLU A 51 4.88 12.48 4.01
C GLU A 51 3.86 11.36 4.24
N VAL A 52 3.54 11.05 5.50
CA VAL A 52 2.54 10.03 5.82
C VAL A 52 1.19 10.37 5.20
N ASP A 53 0.70 11.60 5.39
CA ASP A 53 -0.60 12.04 4.88
C ASP A 53 -0.60 12.03 3.33
N ARG A 54 0.48 12.49 2.70
CA ARG A 54 0.65 12.42 1.24
C ARG A 54 0.54 10.99 0.71
N LEU A 55 1.29 10.05 1.31
CA LEU A 55 1.30 8.66 0.87
C LEU A 55 -0.02 7.95 1.18
N LEU A 56 -0.68 8.32 2.27
CA LEU A 56 -2.03 7.85 2.59
C LEU A 56 -3.02 8.28 1.52
N ASP A 57 -3.09 9.58 1.23
CA ASP A 57 -4.08 10.15 0.32
C ASP A 57 -3.85 9.72 -1.12
N ALA A 58 -2.59 9.72 -1.58
CA ALA A 58 -2.28 9.44 -2.97
C ALA A 58 -2.28 7.94 -3.31
N PHE A 59 -2.09 7.05 -2.32
CA PHE A 59 -1.98 5.61 -2.57
C PHE A 59 -2.85 4.74 -1.67
N TYR A 60 -2.66 4.77 -0.34
CA TYR A 60 -3.30 3.78 0.54
C TYR A 60 -4.82 3.95 0.62
N VAL A 61 -5.33 5.18 0.69
CA VAL A 61 -6.77 5.47 0.69
C VAL A 61 -7.41 5.00 -0.62
N PRO A 62 -6.92 5.35 -1.83
CA PRO A 62 -7.40 4.79 -3.09
C PRO A 62 -7.38 3.25 -3.13
N VAL A 63 -6.30 2.61 -2.68
CA VAL A 63 -6.17 1.14 -2.61
C VAL A 63 -7.24 0.54 -1.68
N THR A 64 -7.50 1.15 -0.51
CA THR A 64 -8.59 0.70 0.35
C THR A 64 -9.97 0.88 -0.29
N GLY A 65 -10.14 1.93 -1.09
CA GLY A 65 -11.33 2.16 -1.90
C GLY A 65 -11.58 1.01 -2.88
N ILE A 66 -10.57 0.55 -3.61
CA ILE A 66 -10.66 -0.63 -4.49
C ILE A 66 -11.00 -1.88 -3.67
N ARG A 67 -10.25 -2.11 -2.58
CA ARG A 67 -10.42 -3.27 -1.70
C ARG A 67 -11.83 -3.38 -1.12
N GLY A 68 -12.47 -2.24 -0.85
CA GLY A 68 -13.82 -2.17 -0.28
C GLY A 68 -14.96 -2.54 -1.24
N ARG A 69 -14.71 -2.62 -2.56
CA ARG A 69 -15.77 -2.79 -3.57
C ARG A 69 -16.42 -4.16 -3.57
N LYS A 70 -15.67 -5.22 -3.25
CA LYS A 70 -16.19 -6.60 -3.20
C LYS A 70 -15.55 -7.41 -2.09
N ARG A 71 -16.34 -8.34 -1.53
CA ARG A 71 -15.84 -9.33 -0.58
C ARG A 71 -14.74 -10.19 -1.22
N GLY A 72 -13.65 -10.41 -0.48
CA GLY A 72 -12.50 -11.20 -0.95
C GLY A 72 -11.38 -10.38 -1.60
N TYR A 73 -11.62 -9.10 -1.94
CA TYR A 73 -10.61 -8.26 -2.60
C TYR A 73 -9.37 -7.98 -1.75
N ALA A 74 -9.42 -8.18 -0.43
CA ALA A 74 -8.25 -8.08 0.43
C ALA A 74 -7.09 -9.01 0.01
N VAL A 75 -7.39 -10.20 -0.52
CA VAL A 75 -6.36 -11.13 -1.04
C VAL A 75 -6.18 -10.95 -2.54
N SER A 76 -7.27 -10.74 -3.28
CA SER A 76 -7.23 -10.60 -4.73
C SER A 76 -6.41 -9.39 -5.19
N ILE A 77 -6.46 -8.28 -4.45
CA ILE A 77 -5.69 -7.07 -4.77
C ILE A 77 -4.18 -7.31 -4.66
N VAL A 78 -3.74 -8.14 -3.71
CA VAL A 78 -2.32 -8.49 -3.54
C VAL A 78 -1.84 -9.34 -4.70
N LYS A 79 -2.62 -10.36 -5.10
CA LYS A 79 -2.29 -11.17 -6.28
C LYS A 79 -2.29 -10.34 -7.56
N ALA A 80 -3.27 -9.45 -7.75
CA ALA A 80 -3.31 -8.55 -8.88
C ALA A 80 -2.09 -7.61 -8.88
N GLY A 81 -1.72 -7.03 -7.74
CA GLY A 81 -0.53 -6.21 -7.58
C GLY A 81 0.76 -6.95 -7.94
N LEU A 82 0.91 -8.22 -7.50
CA LEU A 82 2.03 -9.08 -7.86
C LEU A 82 2.11 -9.32 -9.38
N ARG A 83 0.97 -9.57 -10.04
CA ARG A 83 0.91 -9.74 -11.50
C ARG A 83 1.27 -8.44 -12.24
N LEU A 84 0.74 -7.30 -11.80
CA LEU A 84 1.07 -5.97 -12.34
C LEU A 84 2.53 -5.58 -12.11
N ALA A 85 3.15 -6.13 -11.06
CA ALA A 85 4.58 -6.04 -10.81
C ALA A 85 5.42 -7.06 -11.62
N GLY A 86 4.79 -7.84 -12.50
CA GLY A 86 5.46 -8.79 -13.40
C GLY A 86 5.74 -10.17 -12.79
N ARG A 87 5.11 -10.51 -11.65
CA ARG A 87 5.24 -11.85 -11.03
C ARG A 87 4.01 -12.69 -11.32
N ASP A 88 4.21 -13.83 -11.97
CA ASP A 88 3.14 -14.82 -12.12
C ASP A 88 2.93 -15.60 -10.82
N VAL A 89 1.73 -15.46 -10.23
CA VAL A 89 1.33 -16.06 -8.95
C VAL A 89 0.07 -16.91 -9.06
N GLY A 90 -0.34 -17.22 -10.30
CA GLY A 90 -1.56 -17.95 -10.63
C GLY A 90 -2.85 -17.26 -10.16
N PRO A 91 -4.03 -17.86 -10.41
CA PRO A 91 -5.32 -17.28 -10.01
C PRO A 91 -5.55 -17.30 -8.50
N VAL A 92 -6.52 -16.53 -8.01
CA VAL A 92 -7.07 -16.72 -6.65
C VAL A 92 -7.87 -18.03 -6.61
N ARG A 93 -7.88 -18.68 -5.43
CA ARG A 93 -8.66 -19.93 -5.24
C ARG A 93 -10.09 -19.58 -4.81
N PRO A 94 -11.13 -20.26 -5.33
CA PRO A 94 -12.49 -20.14 -4.81
C PRO A 94 -12.54 -20.38 -3.28
N PRO A 95 -13.36 -19.63 -2.52
CA PRO A 95 -14.44 -18.73 -2.97
C PRO A 95 -14.00 -17.28 -3.27
N LEU A 96 -12.69 -16.99 -3.31
CA LEU A 96 -12.20 -15.67 -3.70
C LEU A 96 -12.44 -15.43 -5.19
N VAL A 97 -12.63 -14.16 -5.55
CA VAL A 97 -12.87 -13.72 -6.93
C VAL A 97 -11.77 -12.78 -7.40
N GLU A 98 -11.43 -12.84 -8.67
CA GLU A 98 -10.46 -11.93 -9.28
C GLU A 98 -10.93 -10.47 -9.23
N LEU A 99 -9.98 -9.54 -9.31
CA LEU A 99 -10.32 -8.13 -9.54
C LEU A 99 -11.04 -7.99 -10.88
N ALA A 100 -12.05 -7.12 -10.93
CA ALA A 100 -12.63 -6.76 -12.22
C ALA A 100 -11.56 -6.03 -13.05
N PRO A 101 -11.60 -6.10 -14.39
CA PRO A 101 -10.61 -5.43 -15.24
C PRO A 101 -10.40 -3.95 -14.87
N ARG A 102 -11.51 -3.21 -14.70
CA ARG A 102 -11.49 -1.82 -14.24
C ARG A 102 -10.75 -1.63 -12.91
N ASP A 103 -11.00 -2.49 -11.92
CA ASP A 103 -10.35 -2.39 -10.61
C ASP A 103 -8.84 -2.70 -10.71
N SER A 104 -8.48 -3.60 -11.62
CA SER A 104 -7.09 -3.94 -11.93
C SER A 104 -6.36 -2.79 -12.64
N ASP A 105 -7.03 -2.10 -13.56
CA ASP A 105 -6.48 -0.94 -14.27
C ASP A 105 -6.27 0.26 -13.33
N GLU A 106 -7.24 0.51 -12.44
CA GLU A 106 -7.10 1.51 -11.38
C GLU A 106 -5.94 1.19 -10.43
N LEU A 107 -5.79 -0.08 -10.02
CA LEU A 107 -4.63 -0.54 -9.25
C LEU A 107 -3.31 -0.34 -10.02
N GLY A 108 -3.30 -0.63 -11.31
CA GLY A 108 -2.14 -0.43 -12.18
C GLY A 108 -1.70 1.03 -12.23
N THR A 109 -2.67 1.96 -12.28
CA THR A 109 -2.41 3.41 -12.25
C THR A 109 -1.76 3.82 -10.92
N LEU A 110 -2.25 3.32 -9.79
CA LEU A 110 -1.68 3.59 -8.47
C LEU A 110 -0.26 3.02 -8.33
N ILE A 111 -0.02 1.82 -8.85
CA ILE A 111 1.32 1.21 -8.86
C ILE A 111 2.30 2.02 -9.71
N ALA A 112 1.86 2.50 -10.88
CA ALA A 112 2.68 3.35 -11.75
C ALA A 112 3.05 4.66 -11.05
N TRP A 113 2.07 5.32 -10.42
CA TRP A 113 2.31 6.52 -9.61
C TRP A 113 3.32 6.27 -8.50
N ALA A 114 3.19 5.17 -7.75
CA ALA A 114 4.10 4.85 -6.65
C ALA A 114 5.55 4.62 -7.14
N LYS A 115 5.72 3.98 -8.30
CA LYS A 115 7.04 3.78 -8.92
C LYS A 115 7.66 5.10 -9.37
N ASP A 116 6.86 5.97 -9.99
CA ASP A 116 7.30 7.29 -10.42
C ASP A 116 7.67 8.18 -9.22
N TYR A 117 6.87 8.15 -8.16
CA TYR A 117 7.15 8.81 -6.89
C TYR A 117 8.52 8.38 -6.31
N LEU A 118 8.79 7.07 -6.25
CA LEU A 118 10.10 6.56 -5.80
C LEU A 118 11.24 7.03 -6.71
N ALA A 119 11.03 7.07 -8.02
CA ALA A 119 12.03 7.53 -8.97
C ALA A 119 12.35 9.02 -8.80
N ARG A 120 11.35 9.88 -8.58
CA ARG A 120 11.54 11.30 -8.25
C ARG A 120 12.33 11.48 -6.96
N ARG A 121 11.94 10.74 -5.91
CA ARG A 121 12.62 10.78 -4.62
C ARG A 121 14.09 10.35 -4.71
N ALA A 122 14.40 9.33 -5.53
CA ALA A 122 15.77 8.88 -5.77
C ALA A 122 16.63 9.93 -6.49
N ARG A 123 16.03 10.81 -7.30
CA ARG A 123 16.71 11.94 -7.96
C ARG A 123 16.88 13.16 -7.04
N GLY A 124 16.32 13.12 -5.83
CA GLY A 124 16.34 14.27 -4.91
C GLY A 124 15.42 15.41 -5.34
N GLU A 125 14.44 15.12 -6.21
CA GLU A 125 13.41 16.08 -6.58
C GLU A 125 12.49 16.28 -5.36
N SER A 126 12.76 17.33 -4.60
CA SER A 126 11.86 17.81 -3.56
C SER A 126 10.68 18.49 -4.24
N GLU A 127 9.54 17.81 -4.35
CA GLU A 127 8.27 18.46 -4.64
C GLU A 127 7.95 19.37 -3.44
N ALA A 128 8.41 20.62 -3.52
CA ALA A 128 7.88 21.70 -2.71
C ALA A 128 6.36 21.70 -2.93
N ALA A 129 5.61 21.53 -1.84
CA ALA A 129 4.16 21.52 -1.85
C ALA A 129 3.65 22.80 -2.53
N GLU A 130 2.91 22.61 -3.63
CA GLU A 130 1.96 23.61 -4.14
C GLU A 130 0.65 23.49 -3.36
#